data_AF-A0A3D4RRB8-F1
#
_entry.id   AF-A0A3D4RRB8-F1
#
_cell.length_a   1.000
_cell.length_b   1.000
_cell.length_c   1.000
_cell.angle_alpha   90.00
_cell.angle_beta   90.00
_cell.angle_gamma   90.00
#
_symmetry.space_group_name_H-M   'P 1'
#
loop_
_entity.id
_entity.type
_entity.pdbx_description
1 polymer ?
#
loop_
_entity_poly.entity_id
_entity_poly.type
_entity_poly.pdbx_seq_one_letter_code
_entity_poly.pdbx_strand_id
1 'polypeptide(L)'
;MVASASSVVSLRPTDIASQHELPAFDWHQHWYPVSFLEDLPAQQPMGFSIYDEPLVLYRDGDQRLVCLADRCPHRAARLSEGKLVDGRLECFYHGWQFDAEGQCRHIPQMPSSRRIPARACTRSYPVVECQGMIWVWAGVAADADPSAIPMTPALDRPDVYRVDFQMDLPYDQTYLIENIIDLAHIHIAHDGVRGGGLRELAGPLEFDLVENSNRRIASRFRTLREDAPSGEAEAKSQGETASKHMGTAELKGALVEFVAPNLVRYTSEYRDAERIAGLALYSIPLGKGRCRLLYRKYSNFTSARERWKPRWLEHWTQCLILEQDMSVVVGQYAEIERAEQALQHLWLPIKTSDRLVVEYRKWLDRVGDGLPFFRGFSRSKSGPGETHRASQAEDQQAWNRFTLHTRICASCRRAHRRIRAALTGLRIGVPILALSAIAVADEGLRILLLMLAFLGWSAIWGLEWMQRRFEA
;
A
#
# COMPACT_ATOMS: atom_id res chain seq x y z
N MET A 1 -13.68 60.48 -17.54
CA MET A 1 -12.22 60.33 -17.76
C MET A 1 -11.76 59.14 -16.93
N VAL A 2 -11.44 58.02 -17.58
CA VAL A 2 -10.98 56.77 -16.94
C VAL A 2 -9.66 56.36 -17.60
N ALA A 3 -8.66 56.07 -16.78
CA ALA A 3 -7.49 55.20 -17.03
C ALA A 3 -6.85 54.98 -15.64
N SER A 4 -6.69 53.79 -15.04
CA SER A 4 -6.26 52.45 -15.46
C SER A 4 -4.88 52.39 -16.10
N ALA A 5 -3.91 51.88 -15.34
CA ALA A 5 -2.75 51.13 -15.84
C ALA A 5 -2.11 50.33 -14.69
N SER A 6 -2.41 49.03 -14.63
CA SER A 6 -1.59 48.02 -13.95
C SER A 6 -0.56 47.47 -14.94
N SER A 7 0.72 47.53 -14.60
CA SER A 7 1.82 47.02 -15.43
C SER A 7 1.99 45.51 -15.27
N VAL A 8 1.77 44.78 -16.37
CA VAL A 8 2.11 43.36 -16.54
C VAL A 8 3.61 43.25 -16.81
N VAL A 9 4.35 42.57 -15.94
CA VAL A 9 5.75 42.19 -16.20
C VAL A 9 5.74 40.88 -17.00
N SER A 10 6.13 40.99 -18.27
CA SER A 10 6.35 39.85 -19.17
C SER A 10 7.67 39.17 -18.83
N LEU A 11 7.61 37.92 -18.34
CA LEU A 11 8.79 37.06 -18.19
C LEU A 11 9.04 36.33 -19.51
N ARG A 12 10.24 36.54 -20.08
CA ARG A 12 10.72 35.83 -21.27
C ARG A 12 11.22 34.41 -20.89
N PRO A 13 11.08 33.42 -21.78
CA PRO A 13 11.59 32.08 -21.54
C PRO A 13 13.03 31.95 -22.01
N THR A 14 13.98 32.11 -21.10
CA THR A 14 15.34 31.53 -21.16
C THR A 14 16.02 31.84 -19.83
N ASP A 15 15.96 30.88 -18.92
CA ASP A 15 17.01 30.62 -17.93
C ASP A 15 16.88 29.12 -17.61
N ILE A 16 17.46 28.31 -18.50
CA ILE A 16 17.75 26.91 -18.19
C ILE A 16 18.76 26.97 -17.05
N ALA A 17 18.28 26.74 -15.84
CA ALA A 17 19.08 26.74 -14.63
C ALA A 17 20.34 25.88 -14.84
N SER A 18 21.48 26.49 -14.53
CA SER A 18 22.76 25.81 -14.30
C SER A 18 22.55 24.50 -13.54
N GLN A 19 23.19 23.44 -14.00
CA GLN A 19 23.33 22.14 -13.33
C GLN A 19 24.06 22.30 -11.98
N HIS A 20 23.45 22.94 -10.98
CA HIS A 20 23.82 22.70 -9.60
C HIS A 20 23.58 21.21 -9.35
N GLU A 21 24.66 20.48 -9.04
CA GLU A 21 24.59 19.08 -8.60
C GLU A 21 23.50 18.97 -7.53
N LEU A 22 22.36 18.40 -7.91
CA LEU A 22 21.31 18.10 -6.95
C LEU A 22 21.93 17.17 -5.91
N PRO A 23 21.77 17.45 -4.60
CA PRO A 23 22.37 16.61 -3.57
C PRO A 23 21.98 15.15 -3.79
N ALA A 24 22.94 14.25 -3.58
CA ALA A 24 22.75 12.81 -3.72
C ALA A 24 21.54 12.36 -2.89
N PHE A 25 20.68 11.54 -3.47
CA PHE A 25 19.51 11.01 -2.78
C PHE A 25 19.90 9.74 -2.01
N ASP A 26 19.91 9.82 -0.68
CA ASP A 26 20.23 8.69 0.19
C ASP A 26 18.96 7.93 0.58
N TRP A 27 18.73 6.77 -0.05
CA TRP A 27 17.56 5.93 0.20
C TRP A 27 17.47 5.40 1.64
N HIS A 28 18.58 5.33 2.38
CA HIS A 28 18.55 4.86 3.76
C HIS A 28 18.12 5.96 4.74
N GLN A 29 18.37 7.23 4.44
CA GLN A 29 18.05 8.37 5.34
C GLN A 29 16.61 8.88 5.13
N HIS A 30 15.64 7.97 5.21
CA HIS A 30 14.22 8.27 5.05
C HIS A 30 13.33 7.50 6.02
N TRP A 31 12.15 8.06 6.29
CA TRP A 31 11.06 7.37 6.97
C TRP A 31 10.30 6.48 5.99
N TYR A 32 10.19 5.20 6.32
CA TYR A 32 9.36 4.24 5.61
C TYR A 32 8.12 3.93 6.44
N PRO A 33 6.90 4.10 5.89
CA PRO A 33 5.72 3.59 6.56
C PRO A 33 5.81 2.07 6.53
N VAL A 34 5.39 1.35 7.58
CA VAL A 34 5.54 -0.12 7.65
C VAL A 34 4.22 -0.86 7.81
N SER A 35 3.27 -0.25 8.52
CA SER A 35 1.90 -0.75 8.68
C SER A 35 0.99 0.32 9.27
N PHE A 36 -0.32 0.14 9.17
CA PHE A 36 -1.28 0.89 9.98
C PHE A 36 -1.20 0.45 11.44
N LEU A 37 -1.33 1.41 12.36
CA LEU A 37 -1.28 1.14 13.80
C LEU A 37 -2.31 0.08 14.24
N GLU A 38 -3.51 0.16 13.67
CA GLU A 38 -4.64 -0.74 13.94
C GLU A 38 -4.46 -2.17 13.40
N ASP A 39 -3.46 -2.37 12.53
CA ASP A 39 -3.13 -3.66 11.93
C ASP A 39 -1.97 -4.38 12.63
N LEU A 40 -1.22 -3.68 13.49
CA LEU A 40 -0.16 -4.25 14.33
C LEU A 40 -0.74 -5.28 15.32
N PRO A 41 -0.23 -6.54 15.35
CA PRO A 41 -0.62 -7.51 16.35
C PRO A 41 -0.29 -7.04 17.78
N ALA A 42 -1.24 -7.21 18.70
CA ALA A 42 -1.11 -6.70 20.07
C ALA A 42 -0.05 -7.43 20.92
N GLN A 43 0.20 -8.71 20.67
CA GLN A 43 1.06 -9.57 21.52
C GLN A 43 2.04 -10.43 20.71
N GLN A 44 2.21 -10.14 19.42
CA GLN A 44 3.08 -10.91 18.54
C GLN A 44 3.99 -9.96 17.78
N PRO A 45 5.28 -10.28 17.64
CA PRO A 45 6.15 -9.54 16.75
C PRO A 45 5.70 -9.68 15.30
N MET A 46 5.83 -8.61 14.53
CA MET A 46 5.60 -8.58 13.09
C MET A 46 6.96 -8.46 12.38
N GLY A 47 7.33 -9.49 11.62
CA GLY A 47 8.49 -9.43 10.73
C GLY A 47 8.16 -8.72 9.42
N PHE A 48 9.10 -7.93 8.92
CA PHE A 48 9.07 -7.28 7.61
C PHE A 48 10.50 -7.00 7.14
N SER A 49 10.67 -6.31 6.02
CA SER A 49 11.99 -5.90 5.53
C SER A 49 11.94 -4.55 4.82
N ILE A 50 13.09 -3.88 4.75
CA ILE A 50 13.32 -2.69 3.92
C ILE A 50 14.55 -3.00 3.07
N TYR A 51 14.41 -3.06 1.74
CA TYR A 51 15.47 -3.47 0.81
C TYR A 51 16.15 -4.79 1.20
N ASP A 52 15.35 -5.82 1.52
CA ASP A 52 15.80 -7.14 2.01
C ASP A 52 16.57 -7.12 3.35
N GLU A 53 16.72 -5.97 4.03
CA GLU A 53 17.17 -5.92 5.42
C GLU A 53 16.01 -6.36 6.32
N PRO A 54 16.13 -7.45 7.11
CA PRO A 54 15.02 -8.00 7.87
C PRO A 54 14.86 -7.27 9.22
N LEU A 55 13.65 -6.79 9.50
CA LEU A 55 13.29 -6.02 10.70
C LEU A 55 12.09 -6.65 11.41
N VAL A 56 11.99 -6.42 12.72
CA VAL A 56 10.90 -6.88 13.56
C VAL A 56 10.28 -5.70 14.32
N LEU A 57 8.96 -5.59 14.24
CA LEU A 57 8.17 -4.54 14.90
C LEU A 57 7.26 -5.17 15.96
N TYR A 58 7.21 -4.60 17.16
CA TYR A 58 6.35 -5.09 18.24
C TYR A 58 6.02 -3.98 19.25
N ARG A 59 5.14 -4.29 20.22
CA ARG A 59 4.92 -3.48 21.41
C ARG A 59 5.60 -4.12 22.61
N ASP A 60 6.43 -3.36 23.31
CA ASP A 60 7.07 -3.82 24.54
C ASP A 60 6.09 -3.89 25.73
N GLY A 61 6.60 -4.23 26.91
CA GLY A 61 5.80 -4.28 28.15
C GLY A 61 5.12 -2.96 28.51
N ASP A 62 5.71 -1.84 28.10
CA ASP A 62 5.20 -0.48 28.32
C ASP A 62 4.29 -0.01 27.18
N GLN A 63 3.92 -0.90 26.25
CA GLN A 63 3.13 -0.62 25.04
C GLN A 63 3.80 0.32 24.03
N ARG A 64 5.10 0.59 24.18
CA ARG A 64 5.88 1.40 23.24
C ARG A 64 6.13 0.61 21.96
N LEU A 65 6.09 1.31 20.83
CA LEU A 65 6.51 0.74 19.55
C LEU A 65 8.03 0.53 19.58
N VAL A 66 8.46 -0.68 19.23
CA VAL A 66 9.89 -1.03 19.14
C VAL A 66 10.14 -1.68 17.79
N CYS A 67 11.21 -1.24 17.12
CA CYS A 67 11.72 -1.87 15.91
C CYS A 67 13.18 -2.29 16.07
N LEU A 68 13.48 -3.57 15.85
CA LEU A 68 14.82 -4.15 15.93
C LEU A 68 15.19 -4.84 14.62
N ALA A 69 16.47 -5.11 14.40
CA ALA A 69 16.88 -6.00 13.33
C ALA A 69 16.38 -7.43 13.65
N ASP A 70 15.77 -8.09 12.66
CA ASP A 70 15.17 -9.42 12.81
C ASP A 70 16.22 -10.53 12.73
N ARG A 71 17.26 -10.41 13.55
CA ARG A 71 18.36 -11.37 13.59
C ARG A 71 18.95 -11.45 15.00
N CYS A 72 18.78 -12.61 15.63
CA CYS A 72 19.37 -12.89 16.93
C CYS A 72 20.91 -12.98 16.81
N PRO A 73 21.70 -12.23 17.59
CA PRO A 73 23.16 -12.25 17.54
C PRO A 73 23.77 -13.60 17.97
N HIS A 74 22.99 -14.50 18.57
CA HIS A 74 23.47 -15.81 18.99
C HIS A 74 23.71 -16.75 17.79
N ARG A 75 22.69 -17.00 16.97
CA ARG A 75 22.73 -17.94 15.83
C ARG A 75 21.89 -17.50 14.64
N ALA A 76 21.73 -16.19 14.46
CA ALA A 76 21.00 -15.57 13.36
C ALA A 76 19.52 -15.99 13.20
N ALA A 77 18.92 -16.61 14.22
CA ALA A 77 17.49 -16.91 14.22
C ALA A 77 16.65 -15.64 14.11
N ARG A 78 15.50 -15.73 13.43
CA ARG A 78 14.56 -14.63 13.29
C ARG A 78 13.91 -14.34 14.64
N LEU A 79 13.99 -13.09 15.07
CA LEU A 79 13.34 -12.62 16.30
C LEU A 79 11.82 -12.45 16.12
N SER A 80 11.36 -12.24 14.89
CA SER A 80 9.96 -12.16 14.49
C SER A 80 9.18 -13.47 14.63
N GLU A 81 9.88 -14.60 14.76
CA GLU A 81 9.29 -15.90 15.12
C GLU A 81 9.23 -16.11 16.64
N GLY A 82 9.74 -15.13 17.40
CA GLY A 82 9.73 -15.10 18.84
C GLY A 82 8.38 -14.70 19.45
N LYS A 83 8.43 -14.33 20.73
CA LYS A 83 7.26 -13.91 21.51
C LYS A 83 7.67 -12.84 22.53
N LEU A 84 6.68 -12.19 23.11
CA LEU A 84 6.90 -11.24 24.19
C LEU A 84 6.90 -11.98 25.52
N VAL A 85 7.98 -11.84 26.28
CA VAL A 85 8.14 -12.39 27.64
C VAL A 85 8.68 -11.28 28.52
N ASP A 86 8.05 -11.03 29.67
CA ASP A 86 8.43 -9.96 30.61
C ASP A 86 8.61 -8.59 29.94
N GLY A 87 7.73 -8.30 28.96
CA GLY A 87 7.75 -7.06 28.20
C GLY A 87 8.89 -6.94 27.17
N ARG A 88 9.64 -8.02 26.91
CA ARG A 88 10.82 -8.05 26.02
C ARG A 88 10.65 -9.07 24.91
N LEU A 89 11.34 -8.85 23.79
CA LEU A 89 11.32 -9.78 22.68
C LEU A 89 12.22 -10.99 22.97
N GLU A 90 11.61 -12.16 23.12
CA GLU A 90 12.30 -13.43 23.35
C GLU A 90 12.46 -14.19 22.04
N CYS A 91 13.72 -14.52 21.71
CA CYS A 91 14.04 -15.36 20.56
C CYS A 91 13.53 -16.79 20.78
N PHE A 92 12.70 -17.30 19.85
CA PHE A 92 12.12 -18.65 19.93
C PHE A 92 13.15 -19.76 20.07
N TYR A 93 14.35 -19.59 19.49
CA TYR A 93 15.32 -20.69 19.43
C TYR A 93 15.92 -21.05 20.79
N HIS A 94 16.39 -20.05 21.56
CA HIS A 94 17.10 -20.31 22.82
C HIS A 94 16.66 -19.40 23.97
N GLY A 95 15.60 -18.61 23.80
CA GLY A 95 15.03 -17.78 24.86
C GLY A 95 15.85 -16.54 25.23
N TRP A 96 16.75 -16.09 24.35
CA TRP A 96 17.47 -14.82 24.58
C TRP A 96 16.48 -13.66 24.47
N GLN A 97 16.42 -12.80 25.48
CA GLN A 97 15.49 -11.68 25.54
C GLN A 97 16.20 -10.35 25.27
N PHE A 98 15.58 -9.51 24.45
CA PHE A 98 16.08 -8.20 24.04
C PHE A 98 15.10 -7.09 24.48
N ASP A 99 15.64 -5.98 24.99
CA ASP A 99 14.84 -4.79 25.30
C ASP A 99 14.60 -3.89 24.07
N ALA A 100 14.00 -2.72 24.32
CA ALA A 100 13.65 -1.75 23.29
C ALA A 100 14.88 -1.19 22.55
N GLU A 101 16.01 -1.07 23.24
CA GLU A 101 17.30 -0.62 22.70
C GLU A 101 18.10 -1.77 22.05
N GLY A 102 17.51 -2.96 21.97
CA GLY A 102 18.13 -4.14 21.37
C GLY A 102 19.21 -4.80 22.22
N GLN A 103 19.40 -4.40 23.48
CA GLN A 103 20.35 -5.03 24.39
C GLN A 103 19.81 -6.37 24.88
N CYS A 104 20.64 -7.42 24.90
CA CYS A 104 20.25 -8.67 25.51
C CYS A 104 20.24 -8.54 27.03
N ARG A 105 19.14 -8.96 27.65
CA ARG A 105 18.89 -8.79 29.08
C ARG A 105 18.70 -10.09 29.82
N HIS A 106 18.39 -11.16 29.10
CA HIS A 106 18.25 -12.48 29.67
C HIS A 106 18.77 -13.53 28.70
N ILE A 107 19.56 -14.46 29.22
CA ILE A 107 20.07 -15.64 28.51
C ILE A 107 19.83 -16.84 29.43
N PRO A 108 18.83 -17.68 29.16
CA PRO A 108 18.44 -18.75 30.08
C PRO A 108 19.57 -19.76 30.35
N GLN A 109 20.46 -19.97 29.38
CA GLN A 109 21.57 -20.93 29.48
C GLN A 109 22.81 -20.35 30.19
N MET A 110 22.76 -19.10 30.66
CA MET A 110 23.88 -18.48 31.35
C MET A 110 23.59 -18.31 32.85
N PRO A 111 24.50 -18.73 33.75
CA PRO A 111 24.35 -18.50 35.18
C PRO A 111 24.18 -17.01 35.49
N SER A 112 23.29 -16.68 36.44
CA SER A 112 23.01 -15.29 36.84
C SER A 112 24.22 -14.53 37.40
N SER A 113 25.25 -15.25 37.85
CA SER A 113 26.52 -14.69 38.31
C SER A 113 27.43 -14.17 37.17
N ARG A 114 27.14 -14.52 35.92
CA ARG A 114 27.91 -14.08 34.75
C ARG A 114 27.25 -12.87 34.09
N ARG A 115 28.08 -11.90 33.70
CA ARG A 115 27.64 -10.72 32.95
C ARG A 115 27.36 -11.07 31.49
N ILE A 116 26.22 -10.61 30.96
CA ILE A 116 25.90 -10.70 29.53
C ILE A 116 26.97 -9.93 28.71
N PRO A 117 27.56 -10.54 27.66
CA PRO A 117 28.53 -9.86 26.81
C PRO A 117 27.93 -8.63 26.13
N ALA A 118 28.68 -7.52 26.03
CA ALA A 118 28.20 -6.29 25.38
C ALA A 118 27.80 -6.48 23.90
N ARG A 119 28.42 -7.44 23.20
CA ARG A 119 28.07 -7.82 21.82
C ARG A 119 26.77 -8.61 21.69
N ALA A 120 26.15 -9.03 22.79
CA ALA A 120 24.84 -9.66 22.78
C ALA A 120 23.78 -8.57 22.63
N CYS A 121 23.72 -7.95 21.45
CA CYS A 121 22.75 -6.92 21.12
C CYS A 121 22.31 -7.05 19.66
N THR A 122 21.14 -6.52 19.36
CA THR A 122 20.62 -6.32 18.00
C THR A 122 20.47 -4.82 17.75
N ARG A 123 20.52 -4.40 16.48
CA ARG A 123 20.33 -2.99 16.11
C ARG A 123 18.87 -2.60 16.39
N SER A 124 18.68 -1.45 17.03
CA SER A 124 17.38 -0.78 17.15
C SER A 124 17.22 0.28 16.07
N TYR A 125 15.99 0.48 15.60
CA TYR A 125 15.64 1.47 14.59
C TYR A 125 14.65 2.48 15.19
N PRO A 126 14.82 3.80 14.96
CA PRO A 126 13.82 4.78 15.36
C PRO A 126 12.47 4.44 14.73
N VAL A 127 11.44 4.46 15.57
CA VAL A 127 10.06 4.18 15.17
C VAL A 127 9.14 5.25 15.76
N VAL A 128 8.24 5.77 14.93
CA VAL A 128 7.25 6.76 15.35
C VAL A 128 5.87 6.42 14.82
N GLU A 129 4.85 6.78 15.58
CA GLU A 129 3.48 6.79 15.11
C GLU A 129 3.17 8.18 14.54
N CYS A 130 2.69 8.22 13.29
CA CYS A 130 2.26 9.47 12.68
C CYS A 130 1.10 9.23 11.71
N GLN A 131 0.04 10.05 11.81
CA GLN A 131 -1.23 9.90 11.08
C GLN A 131 -1.82 8.48 11.16
N GLY A 132 -1.70 7.78 12.29
CA GLY A 132 -2.19 6.40 12.47
C GLY A 132 -1.43 5.33 11.67
N MET A 133 -0.25 5.67 11.12
CA MET A 133 0.71 4.73 10.55
C MET A 133 1.94 4.63 11.43
N ILE A 134 2.61 3.49 11.36
CA ILE A 134 3.89 3.26 11.99
C ILE A 134 4.97 3.54 10.95
N TRP A 135 5.95 4.36 11.32
CA TRP A 135 7.07 4.76 10.48
C TRP A 135 8.37 4.29 11.09
N VAL A 136 9.27 3.75 10.28
CA VAL A 136 10.59 3.29 10.69
C VAL A 136 11.65 4.04 9.90
N TRP A 137 12.66 4.55 10.61
CA TRP A 137 13.83 5.19 10.00
C TRP A 137 14.88 4.14 9.66
N ALA A 138 15.23 4.04 8.37
CA ALA A 138 16.20 3.02 7.91
C ALA A 138 17.67 3.44 8.12
N GLY A 139 17.92 4.72 8.34
CA GLY A 139 19.24 5.34 8.30
C GLY A 139 19.93 5.42 9.65
N VAL A 140 20.74 6.46 9.83
CA VAL A 140 21.44 6.73 11.08
C VAL A 140 20.45 7.29 12.08
N ALA A 141 20.37 6.68 13.27
CA ALA A 141 19.33 7.01 14.25
C ALA A 141 19.35 8.46 14.73
N ALA A 142 20.54 9.09 14.77
CA ALA A 142 20.69 10.49 15.18
C ALA A 142 20.07 11.49 14.19
N ASP A 143 19.89 11.09 12.93
CA ASP A 143 19.35 11.93 11.86
C ASP A 143 17.83 11.76 11.67
N ALA A 144 17.20 10.92 12.50
CA ALA A 144 15.79 10.56 12.39
C ALA A 144 14.87 11.68 12.89
N ASP A 145 14.69 12.73 12.09
CA ASP A 145 13.76 13.82 12.36
C ASP A 145 12.33 13.45 11.93
N PRO A 146 11.35 13.31 12.85
CA PRO A 146 9.96 13.01 12.51
C PRO A 146 9.30 14.06 11.61
N SER A 147 9.81 15.29 11.56
CA SER A 147 9.28 16.35 10.69
C SER A 147 9.48 16.05 9.19
N ALA A 148 10.41 15.14 8.86
CA ALA A 148 10.70 14.72 7.50
C ALA A 148 9.70 13.70 6.92
N ILE A 149 8.74 13.21 7.72
CA ILE A 149 7.70 12.29 7.26
C ILE A 149 6.83 12.99 6.18
N PRO A 150 6.57 12.36 5.02
CA PRO A 150 5.72 12.94 3.98
C PRO A 150 4.24 12.89 4.40
N MET A 151 3.79 13.94 5.08
CA MET A 151 2.44 14.06 5.61
C MET A 151 1.39 14.27 4.52
N THR A 152 0.16 13.83 4.79
CA THR A 152 -1.04 14.21 4.04
C THR A 152 -1.95 15.07 4.93
N PRO A 153 -1.84 16.41 4.88
CA PRO A 153 -2.55 17.30 5.82
C PRO A 153 -4.07 17.13 5.84
N ALA A 154 -4.66 16.75 4.70
CA ALA A 154 -6.09 16.45 4.60
C ALA A 154 -6.56 15.37 5.58
N LEU A 155 -5.70 14.43 5.98
CA LEU A 155 -6.06 13.36 6.91
C LEU A 155 -6.16 13.83 8.37
N ASP A 156 -5.64 15.02 8.70
CA ASP A 156 -5.67 15.57 10.06
C ASP A 156 -6.95 16.39 10.33
N ARG A 157 -7.76 16.62 9.28
CA ARG A 157 -9.05 17.29 9.41
C ARG A 157 -10.08 16.38 10.10
N PRO A 158 -10.81 16.87 11.11
CA PRO A 158 -11.76 16.05 11.86
C PRO A 158 -13.01 15.64 11.07
N ASP A 159 -13.36 16.38 10.01
CA ASP A 159 -14.52 16.10 9.16
C ASP A 159 -14.22 15.09 8.03
N VAL A 160 -12.95 14.69 7.86
CA VAL A 160 -12.51 13.77 6.82
C VAL A 160 -12.71 12.32 7.25
N TYR A 161 -13.50 11.58 6.48
CA TYR A 161 -13.59 10.13 6.60
C TYR A 161 -12.48 9.47 5.77
N ARG A 162 -11.83 8.43 6.31
CA ARG A 162 -10.79 7.68 5.60
C ARG A 162 -11.02 6.18 5.64
N VAL A 163 -10.54 5.49 4.62
CA VAL A 163 -10.45 4.03 4.54
C VAL A 163 -8.99 3.66 4.30
N ASP A 164 -8.42 2.93 5.26
CA ASP A 164 -7.05 2.44 5.26
C ASP A 164 -7.01 0.98 4.76
N PHE A 165 -6.13 0.66 3.80
CA PHE A 165 -5.96 -0.65 3.17
C PHE A 165 -4.48 -0.95 2.95
N GLN A 166 -4.01 -2.18 3.18
CA GLN A 166 -2.61 -2.56 2.91
C GLN A 166 -2.50 -3.91 2.21
N MET A 167 -1.57 -4.07 1.27
CA MET A 167 -1.37 -5.32 0.53
C MET A 167 0.10 -5.51 0.15
N ASP A 168 0.63 -6.71 0.37
CA ASP A 168 1.92 -7.13 -0.19
C ASP A 168 1.74 -7.45 -1.68
N LEU A 169 2.72 -7.08 -2.48
CA LEU A 169 2.69 -7.18 -3.94
C LEU A 169 3.98 -7.84 -4.45
N PRO A 170 3.87 -8.78 -5.41
CA PRO A 170 4.98 -9.64 -5.83
C PRO A 170 5.83 -9.02 -6.95
N TYR A 171 6.21 -7.76 -6.78
CA TYR A 171 7.11 -7.03 -7.69
C TYR A 171 7.78 -5.87 -6.94
N ASP A 172 8.81 -5.27 -7.54
CA ASP A 172 9.57 -4.20 -6.88
C ASP A 172 8.71 -2.95 -6.65
N GLN A 173 9.06 -2.19 -5.60
CA GLN A 173 8.46 -0.90 -5.29
C GLN A 173 8.44 0.06 -6.49
N THR A 174 9.48 0.01 -7.33
CA THR A 174 9.58 0.92 -8.47
C THR A 174 8.50 0.68 -9.52
N TYR A 175 8.08 -0.58 -9.71
CA TYR A 175 7.00 -0.93 -10.63
C TYR A 175 5.63 -0.63 -10.02
N LEU A 176 5.48 -0.77 -8.70
CA LEU A 176 4.28 -0.29 -8.00
C LEU A 176 4.08 1.20 -8.22
N ILE A 177 5.11 2.03 -7.99
CA ILE A 177 5.00 3.48 -8.16
C ILE A 177 4.67 3.83 -9.61
N GLU A 178 5.32 3.20 -10.59
CA GLU A 178 5.00 3.35 -12.02
C GLU A 178 3.55 3.01 -12.32
N ASN A 179 3.07 1.84 -11.91
CA ASN A 179 1.69 1.41 -12.13
C ASN A 179 0.72 2.39 -11.48
N ILE A 180 1.01 2.90 -10.28
CA ILE A 180 0.17 3.89 -9.62
C ILE A 180 0.10 5.19 -10.42
N ILE A 181 1.21 5.72 -10.97
CA ILE A 181 1.24 7.01 -11.69
C ILE A 181 0.91 6.90 -13.18
N ASP A 182 0.74 5.70 -13.71
CA ASP A 182 0.19 5.46 -15.05
C ASP A 182 -1.33 5.61 -15.00
N LEU A 183 -1.84 6.79 -15.36
CA LEU A 183 -3.29 7.02 -15.37
C LEU A 183 -3.98 6.44 -16.61
N ALA A 184 -3.24 6.06 -17.65
CA ALA A 184 -3.80 5.64 -18.92
C ALA A 184 -4.43 4.25 -18.85
N HIS A 185 -3.87 3.36 -18.01
CA HIS A 185 -4.40 2.01 -17.87
C HIS A 185 -5.73 1.94 -17.09
N ILE A 186 -6.02 2.92 -16.21
CA ILE A 186 -7.12 2.85 -15.23
C ILE A 186 -8.45 2.45 -15.88
N HIS A 187 -8.85 3.16 -16.94
CA HIS A 187 -10.12 2.90 -17.63
C HIS A 187 -10.18 1.57 -18.39
N ILE A 188 -9.03 1.01 -18.74
CA ILE A 188 -8.91 -0.22 -19.52
C ILE A 188 -8.76 -1.46 -18.62
N ALA A 189 -7.81 -1.42 -17.68
CA ALA A 189 -7.46 -2.56 -16.82
C ALA A 189 -8.54 -2.88 -15.79
N HIS A 190 -9.29 -1.86 -15.35
CA HIS A 190 -10.31 -1.98 -14.32
C HIS A 190 -11.73 -1.78 -14.84
N ASP A 191 -11.94 -2.03 -16.13
CA ASP A 191 -13.26 -1.95 -16.75
C ASP A 191 -14.27 -2.87 -16.05
N GLY A 192 -15.48 -2.38 -15.84
CA GLY A 192 -16.55 -3.10 -15.13
C GLY A 192 -16.36 -3.25 -13.62
N VAL A 193 -15.24 -2.80 -13.05
CA VAL A 193 -15.04 -2.79 -11.59
C VAL A 193 -15.57 -1.47 -11.01
N ARG A 194 -16.39 -1.58 -9.95
CA ARG A 194 -16.95 -0.40 -9.28
C ARG A 194 -15.83 0.49 -8.74
N GLY A 195 -15.67 1.66 -9.34
CA GLY A 195 -14.60 2.60 -8.98
C GLY A 195 -13.25 2.31 -9.64
N GLY A 196 -13.18 1.31 -10.54
CA GLY A 196 -12.01 0.93 -11.31
C GLY A 196 -11.87 1.70 -12.62
N GLY A 197 -12.96 1.93 -13.35
CA GLY A 197 -12.92 2.67 -14.61
C GLY A 197 -14.05 2.26 -15.54
N LEU A 198 -14.20 2.98 -16.65
CA LEU A 198 -15.12 2.64 -17.72
C LEU A 198 -14.33 2.70 -19.02
N ARG A 199 -14.29 1.61 -19.78
CA ARG A 199 -13.45 1.51 -20.99
C ARG A 199 -13.72 2.60 -22.00
N GLU A 200 -14.97 3.04 -22.14
CA GLU A 200 -15.38 4.12 -23.03
C GLU A 200 -14.85 5.51 -22.65
N LEU A 201 -14.30 5.66 -21.44
CA LEU A 201 -13.66 6.90 -20.99
C LEU A 201 -12.15 6.91 -21.26
N ALA A 202 -11.58 5.81 -21.76
CA ALA A 202 -10.18 5.78 -22.15
C ALA A 202 -9.94 6.74 -23.32
N GLY A 203 -8.93 7.59 -23.18
CA GLY A 203 -8.59 8.60 -24.17
C GLY A 203 -7.25 9.27 -23.86
N PRO A 204 -6.79 10.19 -24.73
CA PRO A 204 -5.50 10.85 -24.55
C PRO A 204 -5.48 11.67 -23.24
N LEU A 205 -4.37 11.58 -22.51
CA LEU A 205 -4.12 12.38 -21.31
C LEU A 205 -3.06 13.44 -21.61
N GLU A 206 -3.24 14.63 -21.05
CA GLU A 206 -2.22 15.67 -21.07
C GLU A 206 -1.78 16.00 -19.65
N PHE A 207 -0.46 16.12 -19.46
CA PHE A 207 0.16 16.38 -18.18
C PHE A 207 0.88 17.73 -18.19
N ASP A 208 0.54 18.56 -17.22
CA ASP A 208 1.21 19.83 -16.93
C ASP A 208 2.07 19.66 -15.68
N LEU A 209 3.38 19.49 -15.90
CA LEU A 209 4.36 19.27 -14.83
C LEU A 209 4.52 20.53 -13.98
N VAL A 210 4.11 20.44 -12.72
CA VAL A 210 4.25 21.51 -11.73
C VAL A 210 5.63 21.46 -11.08
N GLU A 211 6.17 20.27 -10.84
CA GLU A 211 7.49 20.06 -10.23
C GLU A 211 8.16 18.80 -10.76
N ASN A 212 9.49 18.84 -10.93
CA ASN A 212 10.32 17.68 -11.23
C ASN A 212 11.69 17.86 -10.55
N SER A 213 11.79 17.42 -9.30
CA SER A 213 12.97 17.50 -8.45
C SER A 213 13.42 16.11 -7.99
N ASN A 214 14.53 16.01 -7.25
CA ASN A 214 14.93 14.73 -6.64
C ASN A 214 13.98 14.30 -5.51
N ARG A 215 13.20 15.22 -4.93
CA ARG A 215 12.29 14.92 -3.81
C ARG A 215 10.84 14.74 -4.26
N ARG A 216 10.44 15.33 -5.39
CA ARG A 216 9.03 15.31 -5.83
C ARG A 216 8.88 15.46 -7.33
N ILE A 217 7.96 14.70 -7.89
CA ILE A 217 7.41 14.89 -9.24
C ILE A 217 5.93 15.19 -9.07
N ALA A 218 5.47 16.34 -9.55
CA ALA A 218 4.08 16.74 -9.43
C ALA A 218 3.53 17.18 -10.78
N SER A 219 2.33 16.74 -11.12
CA SER A 219 1.67 17.10 -12.37
C SER A 219 0.18 17.26 -12.18
N ARG A 220 -0.37 18.27 -12.83
CA ARG A 220 -1.79 18.31 -13.15
C ARG A 220 -2.03 17.43 -14.37
N PHE A 221 -3.23 16.86 -14.49
CA PHE A 221 -3.59 16.11 -15.69
C PHE A 221 -5.02 16.43 -16.14
N ARG A 222 -5.27 16.27 -17.44
CA ARG A 222 -6.60 16.37 -18.04
C ARG A 222 -6.76 15.36 -19.17
N THR A 223 -7.98 14.88 -19.36
CA THR A 223 -8.35 14.04 -20.51
C THR A 223 -8.71 14.95 -21.69
N LEU A 224 -8.10 14.70 -22.85
CA LEU A 224 -8.46 15.38 -24.09
C LEU A 224 -9.67 14.67 -24.72
N ARG A 225 -10.69 15.43 -25.13
CA ARG A 225 -11.84 14.92 -25.90
C ARG A 225 -11.76 15.48 -27.31
N GLU A 226 -11.84 14.61 -28.32
CA GLU A 226 -11.74 15.01 -29.74
C GLU A 226 -13.01 15.70 -30.26
N ASP A 227 -14.15 15.63 -29.56
CA ASP A 227 -15.46 16.14 -30.05
C ASP A 227 -15.87 17.55 -29.53
N ALA A 228 -14.92 18.43 -29.20
CA ALA A 228 -15.26 19.84 -28.92
C ALA A 228 -15.26 20.64 -30.23
N PRO A 229 -16.41 21.16 -30.72
CA PRO A 229 -16.42 22.00 -31.91
C PRO A 229 -15.53 23.22 -31.70
N SER A 230 -14.75 23.57 -32.73
CA SER A 230 -13.87 24.71 -32.76
C SER A 230 -14.63 26.03 -32.57
N GLY A 231 -14.64 26.52 -31.33
CA GLY A 231 -15.17 27.82 -30.94
C GLY A 231 -15.22 27.90 -29.41
N GLU A 232 -14.34 28.69 -28.83
CA GLU A 232 -14.27 28.99 -27.38
C GLU A 232 -14.21 27.75 -26.48
N ALA A 233 -13.03 27.13 -26.42
CA ALA A 233 -12.73 26.02 -25.53
C ALA A 233 -12.64 26.49 -24.06
N GLU A 234 -13.80 26.79 -23.47
CA GLU A 234 -13.96 26.59 -22.03
C GLU A 234 -13.69 25.13 -21.72
N ALA A 235 -12.78 24.91 -20.77
CA ALA A 235 -12.53 23.63 -20.15
C ALA A 235 -13.85 23.06 -19.61
N LYS A 236 -14.52 22.21 -20.40
CA LYS A 236 -15.54 21.29 -19.90
C LYS A 236 -14.82 20.27 -19.02
N SER A 237 -14.55 20.69 -17.78
CA SER A 237 -14.30 19.83 -16.64
C SER A 237 -15.30 18.68 -16.67
N GLN A 238 -14.77 17.46 -16.57
CA GLN A 238 -15.45 16.18 -16.32
C GLN A 238 -16.93 16.33 -15.92
N GLY A 239 -17.85 16.10 -16.86
CA GLY A 239 -19.27 16.34 -16.63
C GLY A 239 -20.21 15.20 -17.03
N GLU A 240 -20.09 14.62 -18.24
CA GLU A 240 -21.31 14.07 -18.85
C GLU A 240 -21.38 12.56 -19.11
N THR A 241 -20.34 11.75 -18.87
CA THR A 241 -20.46 10.29 -19.13
C THR A 241 -20.05 9.37 -17.98
N ALA A 242 -19.59 9.90 -16.84
CA ALA A 242 -19.50 9.18 -15.55
C ALA A 242 -20.70 9.51 -14.62
N SER A 243 -21.81 9.97 -15.21
CA SER A 243 -22.84 10.81 -14.60
C SER A 243 -23.90 10.08 -13.75
N LYS A 244 -23.55 8.98 -13.07
CA LYS A 244 -24.51 8.33 -12.15
C LYS A 244 -24.06 8.14 -10.70
N HIS A 245 -22.78 8.31 -10.34
CA HIS A 245 -22.35 7.95 -8.98
C HIS A 245 -21.33 8.89 -8.27
N MET A 246 -21.01 10.06 -8.80
CA MET A 246 -20.22 11.06 -8.06
C MET A 246 -20.54 12.47 -8.58
N GLY A 247 -20.74 13.44 -7.69
CA GLY A 247 -21.07 14.82 -8.05
C GLY A 247 -19.91 15.55 -8.73
N THR A 248 -19.74 15.33 -10.04
CA THR A 248 -18.60 15.80 -10.85
C THR A 248 -18.72 17.24 -11.36
N ALA A 249 -19.90 17.88 -11.29
CA ALA A 249 -20.09 19.28 -11.70
C ALA A 249 -19.21 20.29 -10.92
N GLU A 250 -18.60 19.86 -9.82
CA GLU A 250 -17.77 20.68 -8.95
C GLU A 250 -16.27 20.41 -9.06
N LEU A 251 -15.79 19.41 -9.81
CA LEU A 251 -14.35 19.13 -9.90
C LEU A 251 -13.67 20.14 -10.86
N LYS A 252 -12.70 20.89 -10.35
CA LYS A 252 -11.89 21.86 -11.09
C LYS A 252 -10.68 21.21 -11.75
N GLY A 253 -10.07 20.20 -11.10
CA GLY A 253 -8.89 19.52 -11.60
C GLY A 253 -8.40 18.42 -10.66
N ALA A 254 -7.29 17.82 -11.02
CA ALA A 254 -6.62 16.83 -10.18
C ALA A 254 -5.10 16.99 -10.26
N LEU A 255 -4.45 16.79 -9.12
CA LEU A 255 -3.00 16.83 -8.96
C LEU A 255 -2.51 15.44 -8.57
N VAL A 256 -1.49 14.95 -9.27
CA VAL A 256 -0.78 13.71 -8.95
C VAL A 256 0.63 14.08 -8.53
N GLU A 257 1.08 13.54 -7.41
CA GLU A 257 2.37 13.84 -6.83
C GLU A 257 3.05 12.54 -6.42
N PHE A 258 4.24 12.28 -6.95
CA PHE A 258 5.18 11.36 -6.34
C PHE A 258 6.10 12.16 -5.41
N VAL A 259 6.08 11.86 -4.12
CA VAL A 259 6.99 12.39 -3.10
C VAL A 259 7.93 11.26 -2.68
N ALA A 260 9.20 11.42 -3.00
CA ALA A 260 10.20 10.39 -2.81
C ALA A 260 10.44 10.09 -1.30
N PRO A 261 10.74 8.83 -0.95
CA PRO A 261 10.87 7.68 -1.84
C PRO A 261 9.56 6.89 -2.03
N ASN A 262 8.50 7.21 -1.28
CA ASN A 262 7.45 6.23 -1.03
C ASN A 262 6.00 6.71 -1.13
N LEU A 263 5.70 8.00 -1.32
CA LEU A 263 4.31 8.48 -1.37
C LEU A 263 3.91 8.85 -2.79
N VAL A 264 2.82 8.29 -3.29
CA VAL A 264 2.05 8.84 -4.41
C VAL A 264 0.73 9.40 -3.89
N ARG A 265 0.44 10.66 -4.17
CA ARG A 265 -0.77 11.35 -3.73
C ARG A 265 -1.58 11.85 -4.91
N TYR A 266 -2.87 11.53 -4.88
CA TYR A 266 -3.90 12.07 -5.76
C TYR A 266 -4.73 13.07 -4.96
N THR A 267 -4.69 14.33 -5.38
CA THR A 267 -5.52 15.38 -4.78
C THR A 267 -6.56 15.84 -5.78
N SER A 268 -7.84 15.69 -5.43
CA SER A 268 -8.94 16.24 -6.20
C SER A 268 -9.16 17.70 -5.83
N GLU A 269 -9.19 18.60 -6.81
CA GLU A 269 -9.45 20.01 -6.61
C GLU A 269 -10.89 20.33 -6.99
N TYR A 270 -11.67 20.81 -6.03
CA TYR A 270 -13.08 21.18 -6.24
C TYR A 270 -13.22 22.70 -6.36
N ARG A 271 -14.32 23.15 -6.98
CA ARG A 271 -14.72 24.57 -7.03
C ARG A 271 -15.09 25.07 -5.64
N ASP A 272 -15.73 24.22 -4.84
CA ASP A 272 -15.91 24.43 -3.41
C ASP A 272 -14.62 24.05 -2.66
N ALA A 273 -13.93 25.05 -2.12
CA ALA A 273 -12.67 24.86 -1.41
C ALA A 273 -12.82 24.08 -0.09
N GLU A 274 -14.04 23.97 0.44
CA GLU A 274 -14.29 23.16 1.64
C GLU A 274 -14.31 21.65 1.34
N ARG A 275 -14.55 21.26 0.09
CA ARG A 275 -14.56 19.85 -0.31
C ARG A 275 -13.16 19.32 -0.47
N ILE A 276 -12.90 18.22 0.22
CA ILE A 276 -11.62 17.52 0.15
C ILE A 276 -11.89 16.06 -0.17
N ALA A 277 -11.17 15.56 -1.17
CA ALA A 277 -11.04 14.14 -1.43
C ALA A 277 -9.69 13.84 -2.09
N GLY A 278 -9.23 12.61 -1.92
CA GLY A 278 -7.99 12.16 -2.54
C GLY A 278 -7.63 10.74 -2.16
N LEU A 279 -6.49 10.32 -2.72
CA LEU A 279 -5.85 9.05 -2.42
C LEU A 279 -4.41 9.33 -1.99
N ALA A 280 -3.94 8.67 -0.92
CA ALA A 280 -2.54 8.63 -0.56
C ALA A 280 -2.08 7.17 -0.56
N LEU A 281 -1.12 6.85 -1.43
CA LEU A 281 -0.59 5.52 -1.64
C LEU A 281 0.88 5.53 -1.22
N TYR A 282 1.17 4.91 -0.08
CA TYR A 282 2.52 4.76 0.42
C TYR A 282 3.06 3.39 0.05
N SER A 283 4.35 3.30 -0.26
CA SER A 283 4.98 2.07 -0.70
C SER A 283 6.19 1.70 0.16
N ILE A 284 6.41 0.40 0.33
CA ILE A 284 7.50 -0.14 1.15
C ILE A 284 8.29 -1.12 0.28
N PRO A 285 9.60 -0.91 0.10
CA PRO A 285 10.44 -1.85 -0.61
C PRO A 285 10.76 -3.02 0.33
N LEU A 286 9.97 -4.10 0.30
CA LEU A 286 10.27 -5.27 1.12
C LEU A 286 11.54 -5.97 0.64
N GLY A 287 11.84 -5.91 -0.66
CA GLY A 287 13.02 -6.52 -1.26
C GLY A 287 12.87 -6.71 -2.76
N LYS A 288 13.80 -7.43 -3.38
CA LYS A 288 13.67 -7.78 -4.81
C LYS A 288 12.44 -8.66 -5.03
N GLY A 289 11.62 -8.29 -6.00
CA GLY A 289 10.35 -8.89 -6.35
C GLY A 289 9.25 -8.74 -5.28
N ARG A 290 9.41 -7.86 -4.28
CA ARG A 290 8.43 -7.74 -3.19
C ARG A 290 8.32 -6.30 -2.68
N CYS A 291 7.10 -5.78 -2.65
CA CYS A 291 6.79 -4.52 -1.98
C CYS A 291 5.48 -4.60 -1.20
N ARG A 292 5.20 -3.59 -0.39
CA ARG A 292 3.90 -3.41 0.27
C ARG A 292 3.32 -2.06 -0.10
N LEU A 293 2.02 -2.04 -0.40
CA LEU A 293 1.21 -0.85 -0.57
C LEU A 293 0.44 -0.56 0.72
N LEU A 294 0.44 0.69 1.18
CA LEU A 294 -0.48 1.26 2.16
C LEU A 294 -1.31 2.33 1.47
N TYR A 295 -2.57 2.02 1.23
CA TYR A 295 -3.53 2.86 0.53
C TYR A 295 -4.44 3.56 1.54
N ARG A 296 -4.69 4.85 1.30
CA ARG A 296 -5.67 5.65 2.03
C ARG A 296 -6.55 6.39 1.06
N LYS A 297 -7.84 6.08 1.07
CA LYS A 297 -8.87 6.91 0.45
C LYS A 297 -9.45 7.83 1.49
N TYR A 298 -9.56 9.12 1.19
CA TYR A 298 -10.12 10.10 2.12
C TYR A 298 -11.09 11.06 1.44
N SER A 299 -12.14 11.46 2.17
CA SER A 299 -13.08 12.50 1.74
C SER A 299 -13.96 13.00 2.89
N ASN A 300 -14.23 14.31 2.95
CA ASN A 300 -15.15 14.88 3.96
C ASN A 300 -16.64 14.85 3.57
N PHE A 301 -16.98 14.60 2.31
CA PHE A 301 -18.36 14.47 1.82
C PHE A 301 -18.78 13.00 1.60
N THR A 302 -18.08 12.05 2.24
CA THR A 302 -18.45 10.63 2.21
C THR A 302 -19.84 10.42 2.83
N SER A 303 -20.76 9.80 2.08
CA SER A 303 -22.15 9.56 2.52
C SER A 303 -22.23 8.69 3.78
N ALA A 304 -23.30 8.85 4.57
CA ALA A 304 -23.52 8.05 5.78
C ALA A 304 -23.49 6.55 5.49
N ARG A 305 -24.14 6.08 4.42
CA ARG A 305 -24.16 4.66 4.02
C ARG A 305 -22.75 4.09 3.86
N GLU A 306 -21.85 4.85 3.25
CA GLU A 306 -20.46 4.44 3.05
C GLU A 306 -19.67 4.41 4.36
N ARG A 307 -19.97 5.33 5.30
CA ARG A 307 -19.34 5.36 6.64
C ARG A 307 -19.73 4.17 7.53
N TRP A 308 -20.93 3.61 7.35
CA TRP A 308 -21.41 2.45 8.14
C TRP A 308 -20.89 1.10 7.63
N LYS A 309 -20.27 1.07 6.44
CA LYS A 309 -19.74 -0.19 5.91
C LYS A 309 -18.51 -0.64 6.71
N PRO A 310 -18.42 -1.92 7.07
CA PRO A 310 -17.21 -2.44 7.69
C PRO A 310 -15.99 -2.25 6.78
N ARG A 311 -14.85 -1.87 7.37
CA ARG A 311 -13.59 -1.65 6.63
C ARG A 311 -13.21 -2.81 5.71
N TRP A 312 -13.39 -4.06 6.17
CA TRP A 312 -13.07 -5.26 5.37
C TRP A 312 -13.96 -5.43 4.13
N LEU A 313 -15.17 -4.87 4.13
CA LEU A 313 -16.09 -4.99 3.00
C LEU A 313 -15.67 -4.06 1.85
N GLU A 314 -15.17 -2.86 2.19
CA GLU A 314 -14.57 -1.96 1.21
C GLU A 314 -13.34 -2.60 0.55
N HIS A 315 -12.51 -3.29 1.36
CA HIS A 315 -11.25 -3.92 0.93
C HIS A 315 -11.41 -4.91 -0.23
N TRP A 316 -12.57 -5.55 -0.39
CA TRP A 316 -12.80 -6.45 -1.53
C TRP A 316 -12.66 -5.75 -2.88
N THR A 317 -13.13 -4.51 -2.99
CA THR A 317 -12.97 -3.73 -4.22
C THR A 317 -11.50 -3.37 -4.45
N GLN A 318 -10.78 -2.97 -3.39
CA GLN A 318 -9.35 -2.63 -3.52
C GLN A 318 -8.49 -3.85 -3.86
N CYS A 319 -8.75 -5.01 -3.26
CA CYS A 319 -8.08 -6.26 -3.64
C CYS A 319 -8.32 -6.58 -5.12
N LEU A 320 -9.56 -6.50 -5.59
CA LEU A 320 -9.89 -6.83 -6.98
C LEU A 320 -9.15 -5.94 -7.97
N ILE A 321 -9.08 -4.62 -7.71
CA ILE A 321 -8.34 -3.66 -8.55
C ILE A 321 -6.86 -4.06 -8.65
N LEU A 322 -6.20 -4.28 -7.51
CA LEU A 322 -4.77 -4.62 -7.49
C LEU A 322 -4.48 -6.02 -8.06
N GLU A 323 -5.39 -6.97 -7.89
CA GLU A 323 -5.27 -8.30 -8.46
C GLU A 323 -5.35 -8.29 -10.00
N GLN A 324 -6.14 -7.39 -10.59
CA GLN A 324 -6.18 -7.18 -12.04
C GLN A 324 -4.83 -6.67 -12.56
N ASP A 325 -4.23 -5.69 -11.88
CA ASP A 325 -2.92 -5.14 -12.25
C ASP A 325 -1.80 -6.15 -12.06
N MET A 326 -1.85 -6.93 -10.98
CA MET A 326 -0.78 -7.83 -10.58
C MET A 326 -0.36 -8.78 -11.70
N SER A 327 -1.33 -9.34 -12.44
CA SER A 327 -1.02 -10.24 -13.57
C SER A 327 -0.20 -9.56 -14.67
N VAL A 328 -0.52 -8.28 -14.96
CA VAL A 328 0.15 -7.47 -15.98
C VAL A 328 1.52 -7.02 -15.49
N VAL A 329 1.60 -6.45 -14.28
CA VAL A 329 2.83 -5.89 -13.72
C VAL A 329 3.88 -6.98 -13.48
N VAL A 330 3.47 -8.16 -12.97
CA VAL A 330 4.38 -9.30 -12.81
C VAL A 330 4.91 -9.77 -14.17
N GLY A 331 4.04 -9.91 -15.16
CA GLY A 331 4.44 -10.33 -16.51
C GLY A 331 5.40 -9.32 -17.15
N GLN A 332 5.09 -8.03 -17.06
CA GLN A 332 5.91 -6.93 -17.55
C GLN A 332 7.28 -6.89 -16.85
N TYR A 333 7.30 -6.98 -15.52
CA TYR A 333 8.52 -7.05 -14.72
C TYR A 333 9.41 -8.22 -15.16
N ALA A 334 8.84 -9.43 -15.27
CA ALA A 334 9.57 -10.63 -15.66
C ALA A 334 10.13 -10.54 -17.10
N GLU A 335 9.50 -9.78 -17.97
CA GLU A 335 9.93 -9.60 -19.35
C GLU A 335 11.02 -8.53 -19.49
N ILE A 336 10.86 -7.40 -18.80
CA ILE A 336 11.87 -6.34 -18.75
C ILE A 336 13.18 -6.87 -18.14
N GLU A 337 13.09 -7.64 -17.05
CA GLU A 337 14.28 -8.20 -16.40
C GLU A 337 15.02 -9.21 -17.30
N ARG A 338 14.29 -9.97 -18.12
CA ARG A 338 14.87 -10.99 -19.02
C ARG A 338 15.52 -10.39 -20.26
N ALA A 339 15.02 -9.26 -20.73
CA ALA A 339 15.48 -8.66 -21.97
C ALA A 339 16.93 -8.13 -21.89
N GLU A 340 17.49 -7.95 -20.68
CA GLU A 340 18.86 -7.46 -20.43
C GLU A 340 19.21 -6.16 -21.20
N GLN A 341 18.20 -5.36 -21.54
CA GLN A 341 18.32 -4.11 -22.28
C GLN A 341 17.86 -2.93 -21.42
N ALA A 342 18.33 -1.72 -21.77
CA ALA A 342 17.78 -0.51 -21.17
C ALA A 342 16.30 -0.35 -21.55
N LEU A 343 15.48 0.13 -20.60
CA LEU A 343 14.02 0.19 -20.77
C LEU A 343 13.59 0.99 -22.01
N GLN A 344 14.31 2.07 -22.34
CA GLN A 344 14.07 2.88 -23.54
C GLN A 344 14.13 2.11 -24.87
N HIS A 345 14.72 0.91 -24.91
CA HIS A 345 14.75 0.04 -26.11
C HIS A 345 13.61 -0.97 -26.15
N LEU A 346 12.95 -1.21 -25.01
CA LEU A 346 11.83 -2.14 -24.85
C LEU A 346 10.47 -1.43 -24.81
N TRP A 347 10.48 -0.13 -24.51
CA TRP A 347 9.29 0.68 -24.29
C TRP A 347 9.22 1.84 -25.29
N LEU A 348 8.06 1.98 -25.93
CA LEU A 348 7.71 3.11 -26.78
C LEU A 348 6.70 4.02 -26.07
N PRO A 349 7.14 5.08 -25.36
CA PRO A 349 6.23 5.96 -24.65
C PRO A 349 5.45 6.88 -25.59
N ILE A 350 4.15 7.01 -25.33
CA ILE A 350 3.26 8.00 -25.91
C ILE A 350 3.47 9.32 -25.18
N LYS A 351 3.97 10.34 -25.90
CA LYS A 351 4.37 11.64 -25.33
C LYS A 351 3.30 12.32 -24.46
N THR A 352 2.03 12.10 -24.79
CA THR A 352 0.88 12.63 -24.05
C THR A 352 0.65 11.81 -22.80
N SER A 353 0.23 10.55 -22.94
CA SER A 353 -0.26 9.73 -21.82
C SER A 353 0.82 9.15 -20.90
N ASP A 354 2.05 8.97 -21.37
CA ASP A 354 3.14 8.34 -20.58
C ASP A 354 4.06 9.35 -19.91
N ARG A 355 3.72 10.65 -19.95
CA ARG A 355 4.62 11.73 -19.52
C ARG A 355 5.13 11.54 -18.08
N LEU A 356 4.24 11.25 -17.14
CA LEU A 356 4.63 11.03 -15.73
C LEU A 356 5.51 9.80 -15.54
N VAL A 357 5.17 8.69 -16.20
CA VAL A 357 5.94 7.43 -16.12
C VAL A 357 7.36 7.64 -16.65
N VAL A 358 7.50 8.34 -17.78
CA VAL A 358 8.81 8.65 -18.37
C VAL A 358 9.63 9.51 -17.41
N GLU A 359 9.03 10.55 -16.82
CA GLU A 359 9.74 11.42 -15.88
C GLU A 359 10.15 10.68 -14.59
N TYR A 360 9.33 9.74 -14.12
CA TYR A 360 9.66 8.89 -12.98
C TYR A 360 10.82 7.92 -13.30
N ARG A 361 10.82 7.26 -14.47
CA ARG A 361 11.93 6.39 -14.87
C ARG A 361 13.23 7.17 -15.08
N LYS A 362 13.16 8.40 -15.60
CA LYS A 362 14.32 9.31 -15.66
C LYS A 362 14.75 9.82 -14.30
N TRP A 363 13.82 9.96 -13.35
CA TRP A 363 14.16 10.27 -11.96
C TRP A 363 14.95 9.12 -11.33
N LEU A 364 14.54 7.86 -11.56
CA LEU A 364 15.34 6.69 -11.15
C LEU A 364 16.74 6.67 -11.80
N ASP A 365 16.89 7.09 -13.05
CA ASP A 365 18.22 7.26 -13.67
C ASP A 365 19.10 8.27 -12.90
N ARG A 366 18.52 9.27 -12.24
CA ARG A 366 19.27 10.29 -11.48
C ARG A 366 19.60 9.84 -10.07
N VAL A 367 18.68 9.15 -9.40
CA VAL A 367 18.78 8.86 -7.95
C VAL A 367 19.01 7.39 -7.60
N GLY A 368 18.90 6.49 -8.58
CA GLY A 368 18.86 5.04 -8.33
C GLY A 368 20.17 4.41 -7.84
N ASP A 369 21.30 5.12 -7.90
CA ASP A 369 22.62 4.56 -7.57
C ASP A 369 22.72 4.05 -6.13
N GLY A 370 21.99 4.66 -5.21
CA GLY A 370 21.89 4.25 -3.80
C GLY A 370 21.00 3.02 -3.55
N LEU A 371 20.23 2.55 -4.54
CA LEU A 371 19.42 1.34 -4.40
C LEU A 371 20.27 0.07 -4.59
N PRO A 372 19.89 -1.07 -3.96
CA PRO A 372 20.53 -2.36 -4.24
C PRO A 372 20.31 -2.82 -5.68
N PHE A 373 19.15 -2.48 -6.26
CA PHE A 373 18.77 -2.75 -7.65
C PHE A 373 17.79 -1.67 -8.12
N PHE A 374 17.84 -1.31 -9.40
CA PHE A 374 16.82 -0.44 -10.02
C PHE A 374 16.81 -0.57 -11.54
N ARG A 375 15.65 -0.23 -12.13
CA ARG A 375 15.47 -0.04 -13.57
C ARG A 375 14.96 1.38 -13.82
N GLY A 376 15.84 2.25 -14.32
CA GLY A 376 15.47 3.57 -14.80
C GLY A 376 15.09 3.54 -16.29
N PHE A 377 15.07 4.71 -16.93
CA PHE A 377 14.71 4.81 -18.34
C PHE A 377 15.86 4.33 -19.25
N SER A 378 17.08 4.75 -18.92
CA SER A 378 18.30 4.47 -19.68
C SER A 378 19.34 3.69 -18.88
N ARG A 379 19.29 3.76 -17.54
CA ARG A 379 20.24 3.12 -16.63
C ARG A 379 19.57 1.98 -15.87
N SER A 380 20.38 1.03 -15.42
CA SER A 380 19.92 -0.02 -14.52
C SER A 380 21.05 -0.52 -13.64
N LYS A 381 20.69 -1.14 -12.53
CA LYS A 381 21.59 -1.83 -11.61
C LYS A 381 20.94 -3.15 -11.21
N SER A 382 21.62 -4.24 -11.55
CA SER A 382 21.27 -5.60 -11.12
C SER A 382 21.67 -5.83 -9.66
N GLY A 383 20.92 -6.67 -8.95
CA GLY A 383 21.18 -7.01 -7.54
C GLY A 383 22.23 -8.13 -7.40
N PRO A 384 22.89 -8.27 -6.23
CA PRO A 384 23.83 -9.36 -5.99
C PRO A 384 23.12 -10.73 -5.93
N GLY A 385 23.58 -11.70 -6.74
CA GLY A 385 23.13 -13.10 -6.68
C GLY A 385 22.04 -13.53 -7.68
N GLU A 386 22.00 -12.93 -8.87
CA GLU A 386 21.07 -13.27 -9.95
C GLU A 386 21.28 -14.69 -10.55
N THR A 387 20.91 -15.74 -9.79
CA THR A 387 20.51 -17.03 -10.39
C THR A 387 18.99 -17.00 -10.62
N HIS A 388 18.60 -16.47 -11.78
CA HIS A 388 17.25 -16.14 -12.25
C HIS A 388 16.20 -17.27 -12.36
N ARG A 389 16.29 -18.41 -11.67
CA ARG A 389 15.45 -19.58 -12.06
C ARG A 389 14.67 -20.36 -11.00
N ALA A 390 14.93 -20.22 -9.70
CA ALA A 390 14.32 -21.15 -8.73
C ALA A 390 13.19 -20.57 -7.86
N SER A 391 13.24 -19.30 -7.43
CA SER A 391 12.28 -18.82 -6.41
C SER A 391 10.96 -18.28 -6.97
N GLN A 392 10.93 -17.67 -8.15
CA GLN A 392 9.71 -17.02 -8.65
C GLN A 392 8.62 -18.01 -9.12
N ALA A 393 9.00 -19.19 -9.62
CA ALA A 393 8.05 -20.20 -10.07
C ALA A 393 7.41 -21.00 -8.91
N GLU A 394 8.15 -21.23 -7.81
CA GLU A 394 7.62 -21.87 -6.61
C GLU A 394 6.77 -20.91 -5.75
N ASP A 395 7.07 -19.60 -5.74
CA ASP A 395 6.30 -18.59 -4.98
C ASP A 395 4.99 -18.14 -5.65
N GLN A 396 4.87 -18.20 -6.98
CA GLN A 396 3.64 -17.82 -7.69
C GLN A 396 2.42 -18.64 -7.23
N GLN A 397 2.62 -19.88 -6.80
CA GLN A 397 1.57 -20.76 -6.30
C GLN A 397 1.06 -20.36 -4.89
N ALA A 398 1.74 -19.41 -4.21
CA ALA A 398 1.41 -18.91 -2.88
C ALA A 398 0.79 -17.50 -2.86
N TRP A 399 0.69 -16.82 -4.01
CA TRP A 399 0.12 -15.47 -4.10
C TRP A 399 -1.40 -15.55 -4.18
N ASN A 400 -2.04 -15.34 -3.05
CA ASN A 400 -3.49 -15.25 -2.98
C ASN A 400 -3.88 -14.13 -2.02
N ARG A 401 -5.16 -13.73 -2.03
CA ARG A 401 -5.61 -12.62 -1.20
C ARG A 401 -5.34 -12.84 0.30
N PHE A 402 -5.29 -14.09 0.75
CA PHE A 402 -4.98 -14.38 2.14
C PHE A 402 -3.55 -14.01 2.52
N THR A 403 -2.57 -14.47 1.73
CA THR A 403 -1.15 -14.25 1.98
C THR A 403 -0.75 -12.79 1.78
N LEU A 404 -1.33 -12.14 0.77
CA LEU A 404 -1.01 -10.76 0.36
C LEU A 404 -1.73 -9.69 1.20
N HIS A 405 -2.95 -9.95 1.69
CA HIS A 405 -3.77 -8.93 2.37
C HIS A 405 -4.40 -9.42 3.68
N THR A 406 -5.22 -10.48 3.65
CA THR A 406 -6.06 -10.87 4.80
C THR A 406 -5.24 -11.13 6.06
N ARG A 407 -4.07 -11.77 5.93
CA ARG A 407 -3.20 -12.07 7.06
C ARG A 407 -2.66 -10.80 7.73
N ILE A 408 -2.32 -9.77 6.96
CA ILE A 408 -1.70 -8.54 7.46
C ILE A 408 -2.73 -7.46 7.86
N CYS A 409 -3.95 -7.49 7.33
CA CYS A 409 -5.02 -6.55 7.70
C CYS A 409 -5.84 -7.07 8.88
N ALA A 410 -5.85 -6.38 10.03
CA ALA A 410 -6.57 -6.83 11.23
C ALA A 410 -8.09 -6.88 11.04
N SER A 411 -8.68 -5.95 10.27
CA SER A 411 -10.12 -5.99 9.94
C SER A 411 -10.49 -7.25 9.17
N CYS A 412 -9.77 -7.55 8.08
CA CYS A 412 -10.02 -8.73 7.25
C CYS A 412 -9.70 -10.03 7.99
N ARG A 413 -8.58 -10.09 8.73
CA ARG A 413 -8.23 -11.23 9.59
C ARG A 413 -9.31 -11.55 10.63
N ARG A 414 -9.86 -10.52 11.31
CA ARG A 414 -10.93 -10.69 12.29
C ARG A 414 -12.24 -11.15 11.63
N ALA A 415 -12.60 -10.57 10.50
CA ALA A 415 -13.80 -10.95 9.75
C ALA A 415 -13.71 -12.40 9.27
N HIS A 416 -12.59 -12.78 8.63
CA HIS A 416 -12.32 -14.14 8.18
C HIS A 416 -12.40 -15.16 9.33
N ARG A 417 -11.77 -14.87 10.48
CA ARG A 417 -11.86 -15.74 11.66
C ARG A 417 -13.29 -15.92 12.17
N ARG A 418 -14.09 -14.84 12.23
CA ARG A 418 -15.50 -14.91 12.66
C ARG A 418 -16.35 -15.72 11.69
N ILE A 419 -16.19 -15.52 10.39
CA ILE A 419 -16.87 -16.29 9.34
C ILE A 419 -16.52 -17.76 9.44
N ARG A 420 -15.23 -18.10 9.60
CA ARG A 420 -14.76 -19.48 9.75
C ARG A 420 -15.31 -20.15 11.01
N ALA A 421 -15.36 -19.42 12.14
CA ALA A 421 -15.97 -19.93 13.37
C ALA A 421 -17.48 -20.18 13.20
N ALA A 422 -18.21 -19.25 12.58
CA ALA A 422 -19.63 -19.40 12.29
C ALA A 422 -19.91 -20.59 11.35
N LEU A 423 -19.11 -20.76 10.29
CA LEU A 423 -19.19 -21.91 9.39
C LEU A 423 -18.96 -23.22 10.13
N THR A 424 -17.96 -23.28 11.01
CA THR A 424 -17.68 -24.48 11.81
C THR A 424 -18.88 -24.82 12.71
N GLY A 425 -19.45 -23.82 13.39
CA GLY A 425 -20.64 -24.01 14.23
C GLY A 425 -21.86 -24.47 13.43
N LEU A 426 -22.14 -23.85 12.28
CA LEU A 426 -23.28 -24.22 11.43
C LEU A 426 -23.13 -25.60 10.80
N ARG A 427 -21.92 -25.97 10.34
CA ARG A 427 -21.66 -27.30 9.77
C ARG A 427 -21.86 -28.44 10.77
N ILE A 428 -21.71 -28.16 12.06
CA ILE A 428 -22.01 -29.12 13.14
C ILE A 428 -23.49 -29.05 13.53
N GLY A 429 -24.03 -27.84 13.73
CA GLY A 429 -25.38 -27.64 14.25
C GLY A 429 -26.51 -27.99 13.26
N VAL A 430 -26.34 -27.70 11.96
CA VAL A 430 -27.37 -27.95 10.93
C VAL A 430 -27.68 -29.44 10.78
N PRO A 431 -26.69 -30.36 10.68
CA PRO A 431 -26.96 -31.80 10.70
C PRO A 431 -27.65 -32.27 11.98
N ILE A 432 -27.28 -31.74 13.15
CA ILE A 432 -27.93 -32.09 14.43
C ILE A 432 -29.40 -31.67 14.42
N LEU A 433 -29.72 -30.46 13.93
CA LEU A 433 -31.10 -29.98 13.81
C LEU A 433 -31.91 -30.86 12.84
N ALA A 434 -31.33 -31.21 11.69
CA ALA A 434 -31.98 -32.09 10.71
C ALA A 434 -32.25 -33.49 11.26
N LEU A 435 -31.28 -34.08 11.97
CA LEU A 435 -31.44 -35.38 12.64
C LEU A 435 -32.47 -35.32 13.77
N SER A 436 -32.49 -34.22 14.54
CA SER A 436 -33.47 -34.01 15.61
C SER A 436 -34.90 -33.95 15.06
N ALA A 437 -35.10 -33.40 13.86
CA ALA A 437 -36.40 -33.39 13.21
C ALA A 437 -36.96 -34.81 12.93
N ILE A 438 -36.08 -35.81 12.73
CA ILE A 438 -36.48 -37.21 12.53
C ILE A 438 -36.99 -37.84 13.83
N ALA A 439 -36.40 -37.45 14.97
CA ALA A 439 -36.73 -38.00 16.28
C ALA A 439 -37.97 -37.36 16.94
N VAL A 440 -38.45 -36.24 16.41
CA VAL A 440 -39.59 -35.50 16.97
C VAL A 440 -40.91 -36.02 16.40
N ALA A 441 -41.82 -36.41 17.30
CA ALA A 441 -43.17 -36.87 16.94
C ALA A 441 -44.15 -35.71 16.64
N ASP A 442 -43.94 -34.54 17.26
CA ASP A 442 -44.78 -33.36 17.02
C ASP A 442 -44.53 -32.77 15.63
N GLU A 443 -45.59 -32.71 14.82
CA GLU A 443 -45.48 -32.30 13.42
C GLU A 443 -45.09 -30.82 13.25
N GLY A 444 -45.59 -29.94 14.12
CA GLY A 444 -45.26 -28.52 14.09
C GLY A 444 -43.79 -28.27 14.39
N LEU A 445 -43.27 -28.90 15.45
CA LEU A 445 -41.86 -28.81 15.84
C LEU A 445 -40.94 -29.46 14.78
N ARG A 446 -41.35 -30.58 14.18
CA ARG A 446 -40.61 -31.20 13.07
C ARG A 446 -40.46 -30.25 11.88
N ILE A 447 -41.54 -29.59 11.46
CA ILE A 447 -41.51 -28.62 10.35
C ILE A 447 -40.58 -27.45 10.69
N LEU A 448 -40.69 -26.90 11.90
CA LEU A 448 -39.83 -25.81 12.37
C LEU A 448 -38.34 -26.19 12.32
N LEU A 449 -37.98 -27.37 12.80
CA LEU A 449 -36.59 -27.86 12.79
C LEU A 449 -36.05 -28.02 11.36
N LEU A 450 -36.86 -28.52 10.43
CA LEU A 450 -36.49 -28.62 9.01
C LEU A 450 -36.31 -27.24 8.36
N MET A 451 -37.18 -26.28 8.67
CA MET A 451 -37.04 -24.90 8.19
C MET A 451 -35.75 -24.25 8.70
N LEU A 452 -35.43 -24.42 9.98
CA LEU A 452 -34.19 -23.91 10.58
C LEU A 452 -32.95 -24.58 9.97
N ALA A 453 -33.00 -25.90 9.72
CA ALA A 453 -31.92 -26.61 9.04
C ALA A 453 -31.72 -26.10 7.60
N PHE A 454 -32.80 -25.84 6.86
CA PHE A 454 -32.73 -25.28 5.52
C PHE A 454 -32.13 -23.87 5.52
N LEU A 455 -32.60 -22.98 6.40
CA LEU A 455 -32.02 -21.64 6.58
C LEU A 455 -30.54 -21.71 6.97
N GLY A 456 -30.19 -22.65 7.84
CA GLY A 456 -28.80 -22.92 8.20
C GLY A 456 -27.94 -23.35 7.02
N TRP A 457 -28.47 -24.19 6.12
CA TRP A 457 -27.78 -24.58 4.88
C TRP A 457 -27.56 -23.39 3.94
N SER A 458 -28.58 -22.54 3.75
CA SER A 458 -28.43 -21.29 2.98
C SER A 458 -27.39 -20.35 3.60
N ALA A 459 -27.35 -20.26 4.94
CA ALA A 459 -26.35 -19.47 5.64
C ALA A 459 -24.93 -20.03 5.47
N ILE A 460 -24.74 -21.36 5.48
CA ILE A 460 -23.45 -22.00 5.18
C ILE A 460 -22.98 -21.59 3.78
N TRP A 461 -23.84 -21.73 2.76
CA TRP A 461 -23.48 -21.36 1.38
C TRP A 461 -23.06 -19.88 1.26
N GLY A 462 -23.82 -18.97 1.88
CA GLY A 462 -23.49 -17.54 1.89
C GLY A 462 -22.16 -17.24 2.59
N LEU A 463 -21.90 -17.87 3.74
CA LEU A 463 -20.66 -17.69 4.48
C LEU A 463 -19.46 -18.32 3.78
N GLU A 464 -19.62 -19.44 3.07
CA GLU A 464 -18.56 -20.03 2.23
C GLU A 464 -18.21 -19.11 1.06
N TRP A 465 -19.22 -18.51 0.42
CA TRP A 465 -19.00 -17.50 -0.60
C TRP A 465 -18.22 -16.31 -0.05
N MET A 466 -18.57 -15.83 1.15
CA MET A 466 -17.81 -14.75 1.81
C MET A 466 -16.39 -15.19 2.19
N GLN A 467 -16.20 -16.42 2.69
CA GLN A 467 -14.90 -16.94 3.06
C GLN A 467 -13.94 -16.94 1.87
N ARG A 468 -14.40 -17.39 0.70
CA ARG A 468 -13.61 -17.36 -0.54
C ARG A 468 -13.11 -15.95 -0.88
N ARG A 469 -13.87 -14.90 -0.56
CA ARG A 469 -13.45 -13.50 -0.77
C ARG A 469 -12.28 -13.05 0.12
N PHE A 470 -11.87 -13.84 1.11
CA PHE A 470 -10.67 -13.57 1.91
C PHE A 470 -9.47 -14.44 1.51
N GLU A 471 -9.72 -15.50 0.74
CA GLU A 471 -8.74 -16.55 0.44
C GLU A 471 -8.28 -16.56 -1.01
N ALA A 472 -9.22 -16.38 -1.94
CA ALA A 472 -9.01 -16.47 -3.39
C ALA A 472 -8.73 -15.12 -4.01
#